data_AF-A0A5D0H3Z4-F1
#
_entry.id   AF-A0A5D0H3Z4-F1
#
_cell.length_a   1.000
_cell.length_b   1.000
_cell.length_c   1.000
_cell.angle_alpha   90.00
_cell.angle_beta   90.00
_cell.angle_gamma   90.00
#
_symmetry.space_group_name_H-M   'P 1'
#
loop_
_entity.id
_entity.type
_entity.pdbx_description
1 polymer ?
#
loop_
_entity_poly.entity_id
_entity_poly.type
_entity_poly.pdbx_seq_one_letter_code
_entity_poly.pdbx_strand_id
1 'polypeptide(L)'
;MENNKFILDSLKANLNSLDSATTWIFVTLLIVVLASFGSDEKLEFASFKIDRKYAGPIIYGMLVGLNFQVLKLLHNVNSILIEIKSGFGAETFELARIMLNKHPWIFNPFSEFESITSLIFDNLGYALLIVIWWMGNAIAYKLMFKQGRKIKLVGTGLAGLYLVFGLSSMAMIQAISEKVTYSSLKLITPFVGIVIGAVLFSALLYPLRKEIKSKKAVN
;
A
#
# COMPACT_ATOMS: atom_id res chain seq x y z
N MET A 1 20.01 -11.12 -28.08
CA MET A 1 20.45 -10.08 -27.11
C MET A 1 19.50 -8.90 -27.04
N GLU A 2 18.99 -8.38 -28.16
CA GLU A 2 18.05 -7.24 -28.17
C GLU A 2 16.75 -7.51 -27.38
N ASN A 3 16.16 -8.71 -27.53
CA ASN A 3 14.95 -9.09 -26.78
C ASN A 3 15.18 -9.15 -25.25
N ASN A 4 16.36 -9.61 -24.80
CA ASN A 4 16.69 -9.69 -23.36
C ASN A 4 16.79 -8.28 -22.76
N LYS A 5 17.32 -7.32 -23.51
CA LYS A 5 17.39 -5.93 -23.07
C LYS A 5 15.99 -5.32 -22.94
N PHE A 6 15.13 -5.53 -23.95
CA PHE A 6 13.77 -5.01 -23.95
C PHE A 6 12.93 -5.48 -22.74
N ILE A 7 13.00 -6.77 -22.40
CA ILE A 7 12.21 -7.32 -21.28
C ILE A 7 12.72 -6.82 -19.91
N LEU A 8 14.04 -6.65 -19.76
CA LEU A 8 14.64 -6.08 -18.55
C LEU A 8 14.34 -4.57 -18.41
N ASP A 9 14.35 -3.82 -19.50
CA ASP A 9 13.96 -2.41 -19.50
C ASP A 9 12.47 -2.24 -19.12
N SER A 10 11.63 -3.16 -19.59
CA SER A 10 10.21 -3.21 -19.23
C SER A 10 10.00 -3.51 -17.75
N LEU A 11 10.79 -4.43 -17.17
CA LEU A 11 10.79 -4.69 -15.73
C LEU A 11 11.17 -3.42 -14.96
N LYS A 12 12.29 -2.78 -15.32
CA LYS A 12 12.76 -1.55 -14.69
C LYS A 12 11.71 -0.44 -14.71
N ALA A 13 11.03 -0.24 -15.84
CA ALA A 13 9.97 0.75 -15.97
C ALA A 13 8.79 0.50 -15.02
N ASN A 14 8.39 -0.77 -14.84
CA ASN A 14 7.34 -1.13 -13.89
C ASN A 14 7.79 -0.90 -12.43
N LEU A 15 9.06 -1.16 -12.10
CA LEU A 15 9.60 -0.90 -10.76
C LEU A 15 9.66 0.60 -10.44
N ASN A 16 10.10 1.44 -11.38
CA ASN A 16 10.04 2.90 -11.24
C ASN A 16 8.60 3.40 -11.06
N SER A 17 7.65 2.78 -11.76
CA SER A 17 6.23 3.12 -11.65
C SER A 17 5.66 2.70 -10.29
N LEU A 18 6.10 1.56 -9.73
CA LEU A 18 5.72 1.12 -8.38
C LEU A 18 6.24 2.06 -7.31
N ASP A 19 7.50 2.48 -7.41
CA ASP A 19 8.10 3.48 -6.52
C ASP A 19 7.32 4.80 -6.55
N SER A 20 7.02 5.29 -7.76
CA SER A 20 6.22 6.50 -7.95
C SER A 20 4.82 6.35 -7.36
N ALA A 21 4.12 5.24 -7.64
CA ALA A 21 2.76 5.02 -7.15
C ALA A 21 2.70 4.93 -5.62
N THR A 22 3.63 4.20 -5.00
CA THR A 22 3.69 4.06 -3.54
C THR A 22 4.13 5.34 -2.83
N THR A 23 5.01 6.12 -3.45
CA THR A 23 5.34 7.48 -3.00
C THR A 23 4.11 8.39 -3.05
N TRP A 24 3.31 8.35 -4.11
CA TRP A 24 2.07 9.13 -4.20
C TRP A 24 1.03 8.72 -3.15
N ILE A 25 0.94 7.42 -2.81
CA ILE A 25 0.12 6.96 -1.69
C ILE A 25 0.62 7.62 -0.40
N PHE A 26 1.92 7.51 -0.11
CA PHE A 26 2.50 8.10 1.10
C PHE A 26 2.26 9.61 1.20
N VAL A 27 2.52 10.36 0.12
CA VAL A 27 2.30 11.81 0.05
C VAL A 27 0.83 12.15 0.27
N THR A 28 -0.09 11.43 -0.38
CA THR A 28 -1.54 11.63 -0.21
C THR A 28 -1.93 11.41 1.24
N LEU A 29 -1.44 10.34 1.89
CA LEU A 29 -1.72 10.09 3.29
C LEU A 29 -1.18 11.19 4.20
N LEU A 30 0.06 11.63 3.98
CA LEU A 30 0.66 12.71 4.78
C LEU A 30 -0.19 13.98 4.70
N ILE A 31 -0.61 14.36 3.50
CA ILE A 31 -1.45 15.55 3.30
C ILE A 31 -2.81 15.37 4.00
N VAL A 32 -3.44 14.20 3.88
CA VAL A 32 -4.73 13.96 4.55
C VAL A 32 -4.57 13.95 6.07
N VAL A 33 -3.49 13.40 6.62
CA VAL A 33 -3.18 13.46 8.06
C VAL A 33 -3.12 14.91 8.52
N LEU A 34 -2.31 15.73 7.83
CA LEU A 34 -2.14 17.15 8.15
C LEU A 34 -3.47 17.90 8.07
N ALA A 35 -4.22 17.70 6.99
CA ALA A 35 -5.53 18.33 6.80
C ALA A 35 -6.56 17.85 7.83
N SER A 36 -6.44 16.61 8.33
CA SER A 36 -7.37 16.05 9.32
C SER A 36 -7.27 16.68 10.72
N PHE A 37 -6.14 17.33 11.03
CA PHE A 37 -5.95 18.06 12.29
C PHE A 37 -6.66 19.41 12.31
N GLY A 38 -7.01 19.98 11.14
CA GLY A 38 -7.81 21.20 11.06
C GLY A 38 -9.23 21.01 11.62
N SER A 39 -9.73 22.00 12.35
CA SER A 39 -11.12 22.07 12.82
C SER A 39 -12.10 22.55 11.74
N ASP A 40 -11.59 22.98 10.59
CA ASP A 40 -12.39 23.65 9.56
C ASP A 40 -13.45 22.71 8.94
N GLU A 41 -14.56 23.32 8.51
CA GLU A 41 -15.66 22.63 7.82
C GLU A 41 -15.26 22.13 6.42
N LYS A 42 -14.19 22.71 5.87
CA LYS A 42 -13.62 22.38 4.56
C LYS A 42 -12.19 21.90 4.74
N LEU A 43 -11.83 20.86 4.02
CA LEU A 43 -10.44 20.46 3.84
C LEU A 43 -9.88 21.21 2.64
N GLU A 44 -8.79 21.95 2.84
CA GLU A 44 -8.07 22.59 1.74
C GLU A 44 -6.92 21.68 1.29
N PHE A 45 -6.89 21.40 -0.01
CA PHE A 45 -5.90 20.53 -0.66
C PHE A 45 -5.48 21.16 -1.98
N ALA A 46 -4.22 21.61 -2.11
CA ALA A 46 -3.69 22.15 -3.37
C ALA A 46 -4.63 23.16 -4.07
N SER A 47 -5.16 24.12 -3.29
CA SER A 47 -6.17 25.12 -3.70
C SER A 47 -7.60 24.61 -3.91
N PHE A 48 -7.85 23.30 -3.84
CA PHE A 48 -9.20 22.73 -3.82
C PHE A 48 -9.77 22.75 -2.42
N LYS A 49 -11.02 23.20 -2.28
CA LYS A 49 -11.77 23.15 -1.02
C LYS A 49 -12.79 22.03 -1.08
N ILE A 50 -12.59 21.00 -0.27
CA ILE A 50 -13.48 19.85 -0.17
C ILE A 50 -14.33 19.97 1.08
N ASP A 51 -15.66 19.96 0.94
CA ASP A 51 -16.54 19.87 2.11
C ASP A 51 -16.21 18.60 2.89
N ARG A 52 -15.99 18.72 4.20
CA ARG A 52 -15.59 17.59 5.06
C ARG A 52 -16.61 16.45 5.06
N LYS A 53 -17.87 16.74 4.70
CA LYS A 53 -18.95 15.75 4.50
C LYS A 53 -18.69 14.78 3.34
N TYR A 54 -17.88 15.16 2.35
CA TYR A 54 -17.49 14.35 1.20
C TYR A 54 -16.01 13.92 1.23
N ALA A 55 -15.23 14.44 2.19
CA ALA A 55 -13.82 14.12 2.31
C ALA A 55 -13.55 12.61 2.41
N GLY A 56 -14.31 11.89 3.26
CA GLY A 56 -14.13 10.45 3.44
C GLY A 56 -14.20 9.65 2.14
N PRO A 57 -15.31 9.71 1.37
CA PRO A 57 -15.41 9.00 0.10
C PRO A 57 -14.41 9.46 -0.96
N ILE A 58 -14.09 10.75 -1.02
CA ILE A 58 -13.11 11.27 -1.98
C ILE A 58 -11.73 10.70 -1.70
N ILE A 59 -11.28 10.74 -0.44
CA ILE A 59 -10.00 10.18 -0.03
C ILE A 59 -9.98 8.66 -0.25
N TYR A 60 -11.06 7.95 0.12
CA TYR A 60 -11.16 6.52 -0.18
C TYR A 60 -11.08 6.24 -1.68
N GLY A 61 -11.76 7.02 -2.53
CA GLY A 61 -11.71 6.86 -3.98
C GLY A 61 -10.30 7.04 -4.54
N MET A 62 -9.57 8.07 -4.09
CA MET A 62 -8.17 8.29 -4.46
C MET A 62 -7.29 7.12 -4.02
N LEU A 63 -7.42 6.69 -2.77
CA LEU A 63 -6.64 5.59 -2.21
C LEU A 63 -6.94 4.24 -2.90
N VAL A 64 -8.19 3.98 -3.27
CA VAL A 64 -8.60 2.80 -4.05
C VAL A 64 -7.96 2.84 -5.43
N GLY A 65 -7.99 3.99 -6.12
CA GLY A 65 -7.38 4.15 -7.43
C GLY A 65 -5.86 3.91 -7.41
N LEU A 66 -5.17 4.47 -6.40
CA LEU A 66 -3.75 4.24 -6.21
C LEU A 66 -3.42 2.77 -5.88
N ASN A 67 -4.20 2.13 -4.99
CA ASN A 67 -4.02 0.70 -4.68
C ASN A 67 -4.25 -0.19 -5.90
N PHE A 68 -5.27 0.11 -6.71
CA PHE A 68 -5.51 -0.60 -7.96
C PHE A 68 -4.32 -0.47 -8.91
N GLN A 69 -3.75 0.73 -9.03
CA GLN A 69 -2.57 0.95 -9.86
C GLN A 69 -1.34 0.17 -9.35
N VAL A 70 -1.11 0.14 -8.03
CA VAL A 70 -0.04 -0.70 -7.43
C VAL A 70 -0.26 -2.17 -7.74
N LEU A 71 -1.48 -2.69 -7.54
CA LEU A 71 -1.82 -4.07 -7.84
C LEU A 71 -1.58 -4.43 -9.32
N LYS A 72 -2.01 -3.56 -10.23
CA LYS A 72 -1.79 -3.72 -11.68
C LYS A 72 -0.29 -3.81 -12.02
N LEU A 73 0.51 -2.91 -11.46
CA LEU A 73 1.96 -2.89 -11.70
C LEU A 73 2.65 -4.14 -11.11
N LEU A 74 2.22 -4.60 -9.92
CA LEU A 74 2.72 -5.87 -9.35
C LEU A 74 2.37 -7.07 -10.24
N HIS A 75 1.15 -7.13 -10.78
CA HIS A 75 0.77 -8.15 -11.76
C HIS A 75 1.68 -8.10 -12.99
N ASN A 76 1.97 -6.92 -13.53
CA ASN A 76 2.88 -6.78 -14.67
C ASN A 76 4.29 -7.31 -14.34
N VAL A 77 4.83 -6.93 -13.18
CA VAL A 77 6.15 -7.43 -12.72
C VAL A 77 6.13 -8.96 -12.64
N ASN A 78 5.10 -9.54 -12.03
CA ASN A 78 4.97 -10.99 -11.91
C ASN A 78 4.88 -11.69 -13.29
N SER A 79 4.10 -11.13 -14.22
CA SER A 79 3.99 -11.65 -15.59
C SER A 79 5.31 -11.59 -16.34
N ILE A 80 6.04 -10.47 -16.26
CA ILE A 80 7.36 -10.32 -16.86
C ILE A 80 8.35 -11.34 -16.29
N LEU A 81 8.34 -11.57 -14.98
CA LEU A 81 9.22 -12.58 -14.35
C LEU A 81 8.90 -14.01 -14.82
N ILE A 82 7.62 -14.33 -15.04
CA ILE A 82 7.22 -15.62 -15.61
C ILE A 82 7.76 -15.75 -17.03
N GLU A 83 7.58 -14.73 -17.85
CA GLU A 83 8.04 -14.71 -19.25
C GLU A 83 9.55 -14.88 -19.36
N ILE A 84 10.32 -14.13 -18.56
CA ILE A 84 11.78 -14.25 -18.48
C ILE A 84 12.19 -15.68 -18.12
N LYS A 85 11.56 -16.26 -17.09
CA LYS A 85 11.87 -17.61 -16.61
C LYS A 85 11.57 -18.68 -17.68
N SER A 86 10.51 -18.52 -18.46
CA SER A 86 10.12 -19.50 -19.49
C SER A 86 10.86 -19.33 -20.83
N GLY A 87 11.23 -18.10 -21.19
CA GLY A 87 11.63 -17.76 -22.56
C GLY A 87 13.04 -17.21 -22.74
N PHE A 88 13.70 -16.74 -21.68
CA PHE A 88 14.92 -15.94 -21.78
C PHE A 88 16.15 -16.52 -21.05
N GLY A 89 15.99 -17.71 -20.45
CA GLY A 89 17.07 -18.45 -19.80
C GLY A 89 17.43 -17.98 -18.38
N ALA A 90 18.24 -18.77 -17.69
CA ALA A 90 18.60 -18.55 -16.28
C ALA A 90 19.41 -17.26 -16.06
N GLU A 91 20.29 -16.90 -17.00
CA GLU A 91 21.11 -15.69 -16.89
C GLU A 91 20.25 -14.41 -16.87
N THR A 92 19.30 -14.30 -17.80
CA THR A 92 18.37 -13.16 -17.85
C THR A 92 17.49 -13.11 -16.59
N PHE A 93 17.09 -14.27 -16.07
CA PHE A 93 16.33 -14.36 -14.83
C PHE A 93 17.13 -13.86 -13.63
N GLU A 94 18.41 -14.22 -13.51
CA GLU A 94 19.28 -13.71 -12.45
C GLU A 94 19.47 -12.19 -12.55
N LEU A 95 19.62 -11.64 -13.76
CA LEU A 95 19.67 -10.18 -13.95
C LEU A 95 18.37 -9.50 -13.50
N ALA A 96 17.21 -10.09 -13.82
CA ALA A 96 15.92 -9.59 -13.37
C ALA A 96 15.77 -9.64 -11.85
N ARG A 97 16.23 -10.74 -11.21
CA ARG A 97 16.27 -10.90 -9.76
C ARG A 97 17.12 -9.83 -9.09
N ILE A 98 18.33 -9.61 -9.58
CA ILE A 98 19.23 -8.56 -9.06
C ILE A 98 18.59 -7.18 -9.21
N MET A 99 18.00 -6.90 -10.37
CA MET A 99 17.32 -5.62 -10.62
C MET A 99 16.16 -5.38 -9.65
N LEU A 100 15.37 -6.40 -9.35
CA LEU A 100 14.27 -6.33 -8.38
C LEU A 100 14.80 -6.09 -6.95
N ASN A 101 15.80 -6.86 -6.52
CA ASN A 101 16.30 -6.83 -5.14
C ASN A 101 17.13 -5.56 -4.84
N LYS A 102 17.76 -4.97 -5.85
CA LYS A 102 18.61 -3.77 -5.71
C LYS A 102 17.96 -2.49 -6.24
N HIS A 103 16.70 -2.52 -6.65
CA HIS A 103 16.01 -1.33 -7.14
C HIS A 103 15.95 -0.24 -6.05
N PRO A 104 16.22 1.04 -6.36
CA PRO A 104 16.20 2.15 -5.40
C PRO A 104 14.76 2.61 -5.06
N TRP A 105 13.82 1.67 -4.96
CA TRP A 105 12.45 1.94 -4.55
C TRP A 105 12.41 2.09 -3.02
N ILE A 106 11.93 3.23 -2.52
CA ILE A 106 11.90 3.55 -1.08
C ILE A 106 11.19 2.46 -0.27
N PHE A 107 10.09 1.93 -0.81
CA PHE A 107 9.27 0.90 -0.18
C PHE A 107 9.48 -0.48 -0.80
N ASN A 108 10.68 -0.77 -1.35
CA ASN A 108 10.96 -2.03 -2.02
C ASN A 108 10.71 -3.24 -1.11
N PRO A 109 9.68 -4.07 -1.36
CA PRO A 109 9.42 -5.26 -0.54
C PRO A 109 10.35 -6.43 -0.91
N PHE A 110 11.09 -6.31 -2.01
CA PHE A 110 11.95 -7.35 -2.56
C PHE A 110 13.42 -7.17 -2.18
N SER A 111 13.76 -6.15 -1.40
CA SER A 111 15.14 -5.91 -0.98
C SER A 111 15.78 -7.15 -0.37
N GLU A 112 17.03 -7.39 -0.75
CA GLU A 112 17.88 -8.46 -0.22
C GLU A 112 19.30 -7.91 -0.04
N PHE A 113 19.74 -7.89 1.21
CA PHE A 113 21.05 -7.47 1.70
C PHE A 113 21.82 -8.73 2.15
N GLU A 114 23.15 -8.67 2.10
CA GLU A 114 24.00 -9.88 2.24
C GLU A 114 24.38 -10.22 3.71
N SER A 115 23.87 -9.50 4.73
CA SER A 115 24.32 -9.67 6.13
C SER A 115 23.29 -10.34 7.05
N ILE A 116 23.71 -11.08 8.08
CA ILE A 116 22.79 -11.67 9.08
C ILE A 116 21.97 -10.60 9.84
N THR A 117 22.53 -9.40 10.01
CA THR A 117 21.83 -8.23 10.56
C THR A 117 20.85 -7.59 9.58
N SER A 118 20.85 -8.00 8.32
CA SER A 118 20.04 -7.37 7.27
C SER A 118 18.60 -7.81 7.23
N LEU A 119 18.21 -8.83 8.01
CA LEU A 119 16.85 -9.37 7.99
C LEU A 119 15.77 -8.31 8.27
N ILE A 120 16.09 -7.31 9.12
CA ILE A 120 15.19 -6.19 9.40
C ILE A 120 15.09 -5.27 8.17
N PHE A 121 16.21 -4.96 7.53
CA PHE A 121 16.26 -4.10 6.35
C PHE A 121 15.63 -4.76 5.12
N ASP A 122 15.75 -6.09 4.99
CA ASP A 122 15.17 -6.89 3.91
C ASP A 122 13.64 -6.90 3.94
N ASN A 123 13.04 -6.74 5.13
CA ASN A 123 11.60 -6.70 5.33
C ASN A 123 11.05 -5.28 5.52
N LEU A 124 11.92 -4.27 5.67
CA LEU A 124 11.52 -2.91 6.01
C LEU A 124 10.57 -2.32 4.96
N GLY A 125 10.90 -2.43 3.67
CA GLY A 125 10.05 -1.90 2.60
C GLY A 125 8.66 -2.51 2.62
N TYR A 126 8.56 -3.84 2.81
CA TYR A 126 7.27 -4.50 2.89
C TYR A 126 6.48 -4.10 4.15
N ALA A 127 7.14 -4.05 5.31
CA ALA A 127 6.52 -3.60 6.55
C ALA A 127 5.98 -2.15 6.44
N LEU A 128 6.74 -1.25 5.82
CA LEU A 128 6.33 0.13 5.58
C LEU A 128 5.10 0.21 4.66
N LEU A 129 5.02 -0.60 3.60
CA LEU A 129 3.81 -0.67 2.76
C LEU A 129 2.57 -1.09 3.56
N ILE A 130 2.72 -2.09 4.43
CA ILE A 130 1.63 -2.54 5.31
C ILE A 130 1.18 -1.41 6.24
N VAL A 131 2.12 -0.71 6.88
CA VAL A 131 1.81 0.43 7.77
C VAL A 131 1.09 1.53 7.00
N ILE A 132 1.56 1.89 5.81
CA ILE A 132 0.95 2.89 4.93
C ILE A 132 -0.49 2.50 4.58
N TRP A 133 -0.72 1.24 4.20
CA TRP A 133 -2.06 0.75 3.89
C TRP A 133 -3.02 0.85 5.09
N TRP A 134 -2.60 0.42 6.26
CA TRP A 134 -3.44 0.49 7.46
C TRP A 134 -3.70 1.93 7.92
N MET A 135 -2.69 2.79 7.81
CA MET A 135 -2.82 4.21 8.09
C MET A 135 -3.85 4.86 7.16
N GLY A 136 -3.80 4.55 5.86
CA GLY A 136 -4.79 5.03 4.89
C GLY A 136 -6.21 4.61 5.22
N ASN A 137 -6.40 3.35 5.60
CA ASN A 137 -7.72 2.88 6.03
C ASN A 137 -8.21 3.60 7.30
N ALA A 138 -7.33 3.77 8.31
CA ALA A 138 -7.69 4.42 9.57
C ALA A 138 -8.14 5.88 9.38
N ILE A 139 -7.38 6.63 8.58
CA ILE A 139 -7.65 8.04 8.31
C ILE A 139 -8.96 8.20 7.53
N ALA A 140 -9.12 7.44 6.46
CA ALA A 140 -10.31 7.52 5.63
C ALA A 140 -11.56 7.10 6.43
N TYR A 141 -11.46 6.06 7.27
CA TYR A 141 -12.54 5.65 8.18
C TYR A 141 -12.90 6.75 9.18
N LYS A 142 -11.91 7.44 9.78
CA LYS A 142 -12.14 8.57 10.68
C LYS A 142 -12.94 9.69 10.00
N LEU A 143 -12.64 9.99 8.73
CA LEU A 143 -13.37 11.00 7.95
C LEU A 143 -14.82 10.58 7.63
N MET A 144 -15.10 9.28 7.55
CA MET A 144 -16.45 8.73 7.33
C MET A 144 -17.36 8.78 8.56
N PHE A 145 -16.79 8.84 9.77
CA PHE A 145 -17.51 8.53 11.00
C PHE A 145 -18.74 9.43 11.25
N LYS A 146 -18.61 10.73 10.96
CA LYS A 146 -19.66 11.75 11.21
C LYS A 146 -20.63 11.98 10.03
N GLN A 147 -20.60 11.12 9.01
CA GLN A 147 -21.39 11.34 7.78
C GLN A 147 -22.80 10.72 7.83
N GLY A 148 -23.69 11.20 6.95
CA GLY A 148 -25.05 10.68 6.78
C GLY A 148 -25.09 9.27 6.18
N ARG A 149 -26.23 8.58 6.31
CA ARG A 149 -26.40 7.15 5.96
C ARG A 149 -26.01 6.80 4.51
N LYS A 150 -26.42 7.63 3.52
CA LYS A 150 -26.10 7.39 2.10
C LYS A 150 -24.59 7.47 1.83
N ILE A 151 -23.94 8.49 2.37
CA ILE A 151 -22.49 8.70 2.18
C ILE A 151 -21.71 7.57 2.88
N LYS A 152 -22.16 7.17 4.09
CA LYS A 152 -21.62 6.00 4.80
C LYS A 152 -21.64 4.72 3.96
N LEU A 153 -22.74 4.43 3.25
CA LEU A 153 -22.84 3.24 2.41
C LEU A 153 -21.76 3.24 1.30
N VAL A 154 -21.62 4.36 0.59
CA VAL A 154 -20.60 4.53 -0.46
C VAL A 154 -19.20 4.36 0.11
N GLY A 155 -18.90 5.03 1.23
CA GLY A 155 -17.60 4.92 1.86
C GLY A 155 -17.29 3.52 2.39
N THR A 156 -18.28 2.78 2.89
CA THR A 156 -18.10 1.37 3.27
C THR A 156 -17.75 0.50 2.07
N GLY A 157 -18.42 0.71 0.92
CA GLY A 157 -18.10 0.01 -0.32
C GLY A 157 -16.66 0.30 -0.77
N LEU A 158 -16.25 1.57 -0.75
CA LEU A 158 -14.88 1.96 -1.09
C LEU A 158 -13.85 1.42 -0.09
N ALA A 159 -14.17 1.38 1.21
CA ALA A 159 -13.31 0.76 2.21
C ALA A 159 -13.13 -0.74 1.94
N GLY A 160 -14.19 -1.44 1.54
CA GLY A 160 -14.12 -2.83 1.11
C GLY A 160 -13.20 -3.02 -0.09
N LEU A 161 -13.34 -2.21 -1.14
CA LEU A 161 -12.46 -2.24 -2.31
C LEU A 161 -11.00 -1.94 -1.94
N TYR A 162 -10.77 -0.95 -1.06
CA TYR A 162 -9.44 -0.59 -0.60
C TYR A 162 -8.75 -1.77 0.09
N LEU A 163 -9.47 -2.48 0.97
CA LEU A 163 -8.98 -3.66 1.66
C LEU A 163 -8.71 -4.82 0.68
N VAL A 164 -9.62 -5.10 -0.25
CA VAL A 164 -9.44 -6.16 -1.26
C VAL A 164 -8.17 -5.89 -2.08
N PHE A 165 -8.01 -4.69 -2.63
CA PHE A 165 -6.82 -4.36 -3.42
C PHE A 165 -5.52 -4.34 -2.60
N GLY A 166 -5.57 -3.89 -1.34
CA GLY A 166 -4.43 -3.95 -0.43
C GLY A 166 -4.00 -5.39 -0.15
N LEU A 167 -4.93 -6.27 0.20
CA LEU A 167 -4.67 -7.69 0.46
C LEU A 167 -4.19 -8.43 -0.80
N SER A 168 -4.80 -8.17 -1.96
CA SER A 168 -4.34 -8.72 -3.24
C SER A 168 -2.93 -8.25 -3.58
N SER A 169 -2.58 -7.00 -3.27
CA SER A 169 -1.22 -6.48 -3.47
C SER A 169 -0.21 -7.18 -2.56
N MET A 170 -0.57 -7.41 -1.29
CA MET A 170 0.25 -8.18 -0.36
C MET A 170 0.48 -9.63 -0.85
N ALA A 171 -0.59 -10.30 -1.29
CA ALA A 171 -0.50 -11.65 -1.83
C ALA A 171 0.38 -11.69 -3.11
N MET A 172 0.29 -10.68 -3.97
CA MET A 172 1.12 -10.59 -5.17
C MET A 172 2.60 -10.33 -4.84
N ILE A 173 2.89 -9.46 -3.88
CA ILE A 173 4.26 -9.25 -3.38
C ILE A 173 4.83 -10.57 -2.85
N GLN A 174 4.04 -11.35 -2.11
CA GLN A 174 4.47 -12.66 -1.63
C GLN A 174 4.74 -13.63 -2.79
N ALA A 175 3.82 -13.72 -3.75
CA ALA A 175 3.99 -14.59 -4.92
C ALA A 175 5.21 -14.23 -5.78
N ILE A 176 5.56 -12.94 -5.87
CA ILE A 176 6.80 -12.49 -6.51
C ILE A 176 8.01 -12.87 -5.66
N SER A 177 7.94 -12.62 -4.35
CA SER A 177 9.03 -12.91 -3.41
C SER A 177 9.41 -14.39 -3.41
N GLU A 178 8.43 -15.29 -3.45
CA GLU A 178 8.64 -16.74 -3.54
C GLU A 178 9.39 -17.17 -4.82
N LYS A 179 9.34 -16.37 -5.88
CA LYS A 179 10.04 -16.65 -7.13
C LYS A 179 11.49 -16.15 -7.15
N VAL A 180 11.77 -15.12 -6.35
CA VAL A 180 13.02 -14.32 -6.45
C VAL A 180 13.85 -14.30 -5.17
N THR A 181 13.31 -14.76 -4.04
CA THR A 181 13.97 -14.78 -2.74
C THR A 181 13.94 -16.18 -2.13
N TYR A 182 15.03 -16.61 -1.49
CA TYR A 182 15.14 -17.92 -0.84
C TYR A 182 14.72 -17.94 0.64
N SER A 183 14.29 -16.80 1.18
CA SER A 183 14.03 -16.64 2.62
C SER A 183 12.58 -17.00 2.99
N SER A 184 12.41 -18.10 3.72
CA SER A 184 11.13 -18.56 4.28
C SER A 184 10.49 -17.56 5.25
N LEU A 185 11.26 -16.62 5.82
CA LEU A 185 10.77 -15.61 6.75
C LEU A 185 9.87 -14.56 6.07
N LYS A 186 10.04 -14.32 4.76
CA LYS A 186 9.15 -13.42 3.99
C LYS A 186 7.71 -13.96 3.87
N LEU A 187 7.47 -15.25 4.15
CA LEU A 187 6.11 -15.82 4.23
C LEU A 187 5.36 -15.44 5.52
N ILE A 188 6.08 -15.13 6.62
CA ILE A 188 5.45 -14.85 7.93
C ILE A 188 5.17 -13.34 8.10
N THR A 189 5.98 -12.49 7.47
CA THR A 189 5.84 -11.02 7.48
C THR A 189 4.44 -10.50 7.13
N PRO A 190 3.69 -11.04 6.12
CA PRO A 190 2.34 -10.61 5.81
C PRO A 190 1.39 -10.80 7.00
N PHE A 191 1.45 -11.97 7.65
CA PHE A 191 0.58 -12.30 8.77
C PHE A 191 0.85 -11.41 9.97
N VAL A 192 2.12 -11.21 10.30
CA VAL A 192 2.54 -10.31 11.39
C VAL A 192 2.11 -8.88 11.08
N GLY A 193 2.30 -8.42 9.84
CA GLY A 193 1.89 -7.09 9.42
C GLY A 193 0.38 -6.88 9.43
N ILE A 194 -0.42 -7.88 9.03
CA ILE A 194 -1.89 -7.84 9.13
C ILE A 194 -2.31 -7.72 10.60
N VAL A 195 -1.73 -8.52 11.49
CA VAL A 195 -2.06 -8.50 12.92
C VAL A 195 -1.67 -7.17 13.55
N ILE A 196 -0.43 -6.70 13.36
CA ILE A 196 0.05 -5.42 13.88
C ILE A 196 -0.79 -4.27 13.31
N GLY A 197 -1.09 -4.30 12.01
CA GLY A 197 -1.92 -3.31 11.35
C GLY A 197 -3.34 -3.25 11.91
N ALA A 198 -3.96 -4.41 12.16
CA ALA A 198 -5.28 -4.49 12.79
C ALA A 198 -5.26 -3.97 14.24
N VAL A 199 -4.19 -4.23 14.99
CA VAL A 199 -3.98 -3.70 16.35
C VAL A 199 -3.81 -2.18 16.32
N LEU A 200 -2.94 -1.65 15.45
CA LEU A 200 -2.72 -0.22 15.29
C LEU A 200 -4.01 0.50 14.85
N PHE A 201 -4.73 -0.06 13.88
CA PHE A 201 -6.03 0.44 13.45
C PHE A 201 -7.02 0.48 14.63
N SER A 202 -7.10 -0.59 15.41
CA SER A 202 -7.99 -0.65 16.58
C SER A 202 -7.60 0.38 17.66
N ALA A 203 -6.31 0.57 17.90
CA ALA A 203 -5.79 1.57 18.84
C ALA A 203 -6.08 3.01 18.38
N LEU A 204 -5.89 3.31 17.09
CA LEU A 204 -6.19 4.61 16.50
C LEU A 204 -7.69 4.94 16.56
N LEU A 205 -8.56 3.94 16.51
CA LEU A 205 -10.01 4.11 16.64
C LEU A 205 -10.51 4.12 18.08
N TYR A 206 -9.68 3.77 19.06
CA TYR A 206 -10.10 3.72 20.47
C TYR A 206 -10.60 5.08 21.00
N PRO A 207 -9.93 6.22 20.76
CA PRO A 207 -10.42 7.53 21.21
C PRO A 207 -11.79 7.88 20.62
N LEU A 208 -12.03 7.55 19.34
CA LEU A 208 -13.32 7.77 18.67
C LEU A 208 -14.44 6.96 19.34
N ARG A 209 -14.17 5.71 19.74
CA ARG A 209 -15.14 4.87 20.48
C ARG A 209 -15.51 5.48 21.83
N LYS A 210 -14.55 6.06 22.54
CA LYS A 210 -14.78 6.70 23.84
C LYS A 210 -15.68 7.93 23.73
N GLU A 211 -15.46 8.78 22.71
CA GLU A 211 -16.27 9.99 22.47
C GLU A 211 -17.75 9.67 22.14
N ILE A 212 -18.01 8.57 21.42
CA ILE A 212 -19.39 8.14 21.10
C ILE A 212 -20.12 7.68 22.37
N LYS A 213 -19.43 6.90 23.21
CA LYS A 213 -20.03 6.37 24.44
C LYS A 213 -20.35 7.49 25.42
N SER A 214 -19.50 8.51 25.55
CA SER A 214 -19.79 9.65 26.45
C SER A 214 -20.99 10.46 25.97
N LYS A 215 -21.13 10.73 24.66
CA LYS A 215 -22.27 11.47 24.10
C LYS A 215 -23.61 10.74 24.24
N LYS A 216 -23.61 9.40 24.24
CA LYS A 216 -24.80 8.58 24.50
C LYS A 216 -25.17 8.49 25.98
N ALA A 217 -24.27 8.81 26.90
CA ALA A 217 -24.54 8.76 28.34
C ALA A 217 -25.14 10.06 28.88
N VAL A 218 -25.10 11.15 28.09
CA VAL A 218 -25.58 12.49 28.47
C VAL A 218 -26.98 12.78 27.90
N ASN A 219 -27.47 11.94 26.97
CA ASN A 219 -28.81 12.00 26.38
C ASN A 219 -29.61 10.76 26.76
#